data_AF-A0A961UPW1-F1
#
_entry.id   AF-A0A961UPW1-F1
#
_cell.length_a   1.000
_cell.length_b   1.000
_cell.length_c   1.000
_cell.angle_alpha   90.00
_cell.angle_beta   90.00
_cell.angle_gamma   90.00
#
_symmetry.space_group_name_H-M   'P 1'
#
loop_
_entity.id
_entity.type
_entity.pdbx_description
1 polymer ?
#
loop_
_entity_poly.entity_id
_entity_poly.type
_entity_poly.pdbx_seq_one_letter_code
_entity_poly.pdbx_strand_id
1 'polypeptide(L)'
;MSAEETRRKGLSRRTMLTASAATAALAGSGVGGALLPALGPSKALAQGMGHHNLEPGELDPYYGFWSSGQTGELRILGFPSMRELMRVPVFNRCSATGWGQTNESLKVLTEGLSQETKDFLAARGKVTYDNGDLHHPHMSFTDGTYDGR
;
A
#
# COMPACT_ATOMS: atom_id res chain seq x y z
N MET A 1 -2.45 -16.96 -34.12
CA MET A 1 -2.51 -15.56 -34.57
C MET A 1 -1.08 -15.05 -34.68
N SER A 2 -0.66 -14.64 -35.87
CA SER A 2 0.74 -14.26 -36.15
C SER A 2 1.08 -12.89 -35.54
N ALA A 3 2.34 -12.65 -35.16
CA ALA A 3 2.82 -11.36 -34.66
C ALA A 3 2.54 -10.18 -35.62
N GLU A 4 2.28 -10.48 -36.90
CA GLU A 4 1.92 -9.52 -37.93
C GLU A 4 0.47 -9.03 -37.83
N GLU A 5 -0.44 -9.87 -37.31
CA GLU A 5 -1.86 -9.51 -37.07
C GLU A 5 -2.01 -8.50 -35.93
N THR A 6 -1.15 -8.57 -34.92
CA THR A 6 -1.17 -7.67 -33.76
C THR A 6 -0.69 -6.25 -34.11
N ARG A 7 0.23 -6.13 -35.07
CA ARG A 7 0.78 -4.84 -35.53
C ARG A 7 -0.25 -3.97 -36.27
N ARG A 8 -1.29 -4.58 -36.82
CA ARG A 8 -2.34 -3.91 -37.60
C ARG A 8 -3.45 -3.29 -36.73
N LYS A 9 -3.49 -3.59 -35.43
CA LYS A 9 -4.53 -3.12 -34.48
C LYS A 9 -4.12 -1.94 -33.60
N GLY A 10 -2.85 -1.53 -33.62
CA GLY A 10 -2.39 -0.35 -32.86
C GLY A 10 -2.35 0.90 -33.74
N LEU A 11 -2.97 1.99 -33.31
CA LEU A 11 -2.79 3.30 -33.94
C LEU A 11 -1.28 3.63 -33.98
N SER A 12 -0.72 3.70 -35.19
CA SER A 12 0.67 4.09 -35.39
C SER A 12 0.85 5.58 -35.04
N ARG A 13 1.99 5.94 -34.44
CA ARG A 13 2.37 7.35 -34.20
C ARG A 13 2.31 8.18 -35.48
N ARG A 14 2.58 7.54 -36.63
CA ARG A 14 2.48 8.16 -37.96
C ARG A 14 1.03 8.46 -38.32
N THR A 15 0.10 7.55 -38.00
CA THR A 15 -1.36 7.74 -38.19
C THR A 15 -1.89 8.90 -37.33
N MET A 16 -1.42 9.03 -36.08
CA MET A 16 -1.78 10.15 -35.20
C MET A 16 -1.29 11.50 -35.74
N LEU A 17 -0.05 11.56 -36.23
CA LEU A 17 0.54 12.79 -36.78
C LEU A 17 -0.04 13.17 -38.14
N THR A 18 -0.39 12.20 -39.00
CA THR A 18 -1.05 12.50 -40.27
C THR A 18 -2.52 12.88 -40.09
N ALA A 19 -3.21 12.30 -39.09
CA ALA A 19 -4.60 12.66 -38.79
C ALA A 19 -4.70 14.10 -38.25
N SER A 20 -3.77 14.53 -37.41
CA SER A 20 -3.73 15.91 -36.90
C SER A 20 -3.41 16.94 -37.99
N ALA A 21 -2.49 16.62 -38.91
CA ALA A 21 -2.21 17.47 -40.07
C ALA A 21 -3.39 17.55 -41.06
N ALA A 22 -4.08 16.44 -41.33
CA ALA A 22 -5.26 16.42 -42.19
C ALA A 22 -6.43 17.22 -41.58
N THR A 23 -6.60 17.17 -40.25
CA THR A 23 -7.62 17.93 -39.54
C THR A 23 -7.34 19.44 -39.60
N ALA A 24 -6.08 19.85 -39.45
CA ALA A 24 -5.69 21.26 -39.58
C ALA A 24 -5.91 21.81 -41.00
N ALA A 25 -5.65 20.99 -42.03
CA ALA A 25 -5.91 21.35 -43.42
C ALA A 25 -7.40 21.47 -43.74
N LEU A 26 -8.25 20.63 -43.13
CA LEU A 26 -9.72 20.66 -43.28
C LEU A 26 -10.40 21.77 -42.45
N ALA A 27 -9.76 22.23 -41.37
CA ALA A 27 -10.23 23.39 -40.61
C ALA A 27 -10.03 24.72 -41.37
N GLY A 28 -8.97 24.83 -42.18
CA GLY A 28 -8.68 26.01 -43.00
C GLY A 28 -9.60 26.19 -44.22
N SER A 29 -10.30 25.13 -44.67
CA SER A 29 -11.18 25.15 -45.85
C SER A 29 -12.66 25.37 -45.53
N GLY A 30 -13.03 25.58 -44.26
CA GLY A 30 -14.42 25.82 -43.83
C GLY A 30 -15.34 24.59 -43.88
N VAL A 31 -14.86 23.45 -44.38
CA VAL A 31 -15.63 22.18 -44.45
C VAL A 31 -15.47 21.33 -43.17
N GLY A 32 -14.53 21.68 -42.28
CA GLY A 32 -14.24 20.93 -41.04
C GLY A 32 -15.26 21.06 -39.90
N GLY A 33 -16.28 21.91 -40.02
CA GLY A 33 -17.27 22.19 -38.97
C GLY A 33 -18.01 20.96 -38.44
N ALA A 34 -18.25 19.97 -39.30
CA ALA A 34 -19.02 18.76 -38.94
C ALA A 34 -18.16 17.62 -38.33
N LEU A 35 -16.83 17.66 -38.44
CA LEU A 35 -15.92 16.63 -37.91
C LEU A 35 -15.27 17.01 -36.57
N LEU A 36 -15.39 18.28 -36.17
CA LEU A 36 -14.82 18.81 -34.92
C LEU A 36 -15.41 18.23 -33.61
N PRO A 37 -16.67 17.78 -33.49
CA PRO A 37 -17.14 17.24 -32.22
C PRO A 37 -16.54 15.86 -31.89
N ALA A 38 -15.93 15.17 -32.87
CA ALA A 38 -15.24 13.90 -32.66
C ALA A 38 -13.77 14.05 -32.21
N LEU A 39 -13.23 15.28 -32.21
CA LEU A 39 -11.84 15.60 -31.83
C LEU A 39 -11.74 16.61 -30.68
N GLY A 40 -12.88 17.06 -30.14
CA GLY A 40 -12.90 17.75 -28.85
C GLY A 40 -12.20 16.86 -27.81
N PRO A 41 -11.53 17.44 -26.80
CA PRO A 41 -10.86 16.64 -25.79
C PRO A 41 -11.88 15.64 -25.28
N SER A 42 -11.64 14.35 -25.55
CA SER A 42 -12.34 13.29 -24.84
C SER A 42 -12.29 13.74 -23.40
N LYS A 43 -13.46 13.84 -22.74
CA LYS A 43 -13.50 13.92 -21.29
C LYS A 43 -12.80 12.64 -20.85
N ALA A 44 -11.48 12.71 -20.72
CA ALA A 44 -10.67 11.71 -20.08
C ALA A 44 -11.37 11.59 -18.73
N LEU A 45 -12.01 10.44 -18.55
CA LEU A 45 -12.80 10.14 -17.39
C LEU A 45 -11.96 10.56 -16.18
N ALA A 46 -12.36 11.64 -15.51
CA ALA A 46 -11.96 11.91 -14.14
C ALA A 46 -12.64 10.90 -13.19
N GLN A 47 -12.87 9.67 -13.65
CA GLN A 47 -13.11 8.51 -12.79
C GLN A 47 -11.74 7.93 -12.49
N GLY A 48 -11.17 8.27 -11.35
CA GLY A 48 -9.90 7.67 -10.96
C GLY A 48 -9.14 8.34 -9.82
N MET A 49 -9.58 9.48 -9.29
CA MET A 49 -9.13 9.87 -7.94
C MET A 49 -9.98 9.05 -6.97
N GLY A 50 -9.42 7.95 -6.47
CA GLY A 50 -10.04 7.20 -5.39
C GLY A 50 -10.41 8.15 -4.26
N HIS A 51 -11.62 8.01 -3.71
CA HIS A 51 -12.01 8.77 -2.54
C HIS A 51 -11.03 8.46 -1.40
N HIS A 52 -10.11 9.38 -1.12
CA HIS A 52 -9.11 9.25 -0.05
C HIS A 52 -9.67 9.72 1.29
N ASN A 53 -10.69 10.59 1.26
CA ASN A 53 -11.42 11.03 2.44
C ASN A 53 -12.69 10.19 2.54
N LEU A 54 -12.69 9.25 3.48
CA LEU A 54 -13.84 8.41 3.80
C LEU A 54 -14.69 9.10 4.86
N GLU A 55 -15.99 9.14 4.63
CA GLU A 55 -16.94 9.77 5.56
C GLU A 55 -17.18 8.88 6.80
N PRO A 56 -17.69 9.44 7.91
CA PRO A 56 -18.08 8.64 9.07
C PRO A 56 -19.07 7.53 8.68
N GLY A 57 -18.72 6.28 9.01
CA GLY A 57 -19.50 5.08 8.66
C GLY A 57 -18.99 4.34 7.44
N GLU A 58 -18.12 4.94 6.62
CA GLU A 58 -17.45 4.27 5.52
C GLU A 58 -16.19 3.50 5.97
N LEU A 59 -15.98 2.33 5.37
CA LEU A 59 -14.85 1.46 5.67
C LEU A 59 -13.72 1.63 4.65
N ASP A 60 -12.49 1.49 5.13
CA ASP A 60 -11.34 1.36 4.24
C ASP A 60 -11.39 0.01 3.51
N PRO A 61 -11.17 -0.02 2.18
CA PRO A 61 -11.17 -1.26 1.40
C PRO A 61 -9.95 -2.14 1.66
N TYR A 62 -8.85 -1.60 2.19
CA TYR A 62 -7.62 -2.35 2.44
C TYR A 62 -7.05 -2.10 3.84
N TYR A 63 -6.41 -3.13 4.39
CA TYR A 63 -5.57 -3.02 5.57
C TYR A 63 -4.13 -2.75 5.19
N GLY A 64 -3.53 -1.82 5.90
CA GLY A 64 -2.10 -1.53 5.88
C GLY A 64 -1.42 -2.10 7.12
N PHE A 65 -0.34 -2.87 6.94
CA PHE A 65 0.50 -3.34 8.05
C PHE A 65 1.82 -2.58 8.04
N TRP A 66 1.99 -1.68 9.00
CA TRP A 66 3.10 -0.73 9.07
C TRP A 66 4.15 -1.15 10.08
N SER A 67 5.40 -1.00 9.66
CA SER A 67 6.53 -0.95 10.58
C SER A 67 6.47 0.31 11.44
N SER A 68 7.20 0.31 12.54
CA SER A 68 7.28 1.49 13.42
C SER A 68 8.72 1.86 13.82
N GLY A 69 9.70 1.19 13.20
CA GLY A 69 11.11 1.36 13.51
C GLY A 69 11.36 1.18 15.00
N GLN A 70 12.11 2.11 15.58
CA GLN A 70 12.51 2.13 16.98
C GLN A 70 11.34 2.26 17.98
N THR A 71 10.11 2.46 17.51
CA THR A 71 8.93 2.34 18.39
C THR A 71 8.70 0.88 18.79
N GLY A 72 9.07 -0.08 17.94
CA GLY A 72 9.04 -1.51 18.27
C GLY A 72 7.63 -2.15 18.28
N GLU A 73 6.62 -1.53 17.67
CA GLU A 73 5.26 -2.06 17.55
C GLU A 73 4.85 -2.31 16.08
N LEU A 74 3.82 -3.11 15.85
CA LEU A 74 3.16 -3.22 14.54
C LEU A 74 1.93 -2.31 14.52
N ARG A 75 1.73 -1.57 13.43
CA ARG A 75 0.55 -0.70 13.27
C ARG A 75 -0.37 -1.21 12.17
N ILE A 76 -1.67 -1.16 12.43
CA ILE A 76 -2.71 -1.51 11.46
C ILE A 76 -3.37 -0.20 11.01
N LEU A 77 -3.33 0.09 9.72
CA LEU A 77 -3.92 1.27 9.10
C LEU A 77 -5.05 0.89 8.15
N GLY A 78 -5.97 1.81 7.92
CA GLY A 78 -6.89 1.77 6.80
C GLY A 78 -6.31 2.48 5.57
N PHE A 79 -6.47 1.90 4.39
CA PHE A 79 -6.11 2.55 3.12
C PHE A 79 -7.34 2.65 2.21
N PRO A 80 -7.65 3.82 1.62
CA PRO A 80 -6.76 4.98 1.46
C PRO A 80 -6.89 6.10 2.51
N SER A 81 -7.68 5.92 3.58
CA SER A 81 -7.87 7.01 4.57
C SER A 81 -6.63 7.35 5.38
N MET A 82 -5.66 6.44 5.45
CA MET A 82 -4.42 6.54 6.22
C MET A 82 -4.62 6.66 7.73
N ARG A 83 -5.81 6.30 8.24
CA ARG A 83 -6.12 6.30 9.66
C ARG A 83 -5.43 5.11 10.35
N GLU A 84 -4.78 5.35 11.48
CA GLU A 84 -4.28 4.27 12.36
C GLU A 84 -5.45 3.65 13.12
N LEU A 85 -5.72 2.38 12.84
CA LEU A 85 -6.85 1.63 13.41
C LEU A 85 -6.46 0.93 14.72
N MET A 86 -5.23 0.43 14.80
CA MET A 86 -4.74 -0.32 15.95
C MET A 86 -3.22 -0.33 16.05
N ARG A 87 -2.71 -0.52 17.28
CA ARG A 87 -1.31 -0.83 17.58
C ARG A 87 -1.24 -2.20 18.22
N VAL A 88 -0.36 -3.06 17.70
CA VAL A 88 -0.08 -4.38 18.25
C VAL A 88 1.33 -4.34 18.85
N PRO A 89 1.47 -4.48 20.19
CA PRO A 89 2.77 -4.39 20.83
C PRO A 89 3.61 -5.62 20.51
N VAL A 90 4.89 -5.41 20.21
CA VAL A 90 5.83 -6.49 19.82
C VAL A 90 7.08 -6.44 20.71
N PHE A 91 7.93 -5.44 20.51
CA PHE A 91 9.19 -5.25 21.24
C PHE A 91 9.13 -4.11 22.26
N ASN A 92 8.08 -3.28 22.22
CA ASN A 92 7.86 -2.21 23.19
C ASN A 92 7.17 -2.69 24.47
N ARG A 93 7.45 -2.03 25.60
CA ARG A 93 6.62 -2.18 26.82
C ARG A 93 5.31 -1.40 26.64
N CYS A 94 4.17 -2.09 26.49
CA CYS A 94 2.89 -1.44 26.25
C CYS A 94 2.13 -1.10 27.54
N SER A 95 2.09 0.18 27.92
CA SER A 95 1.40 0.62 29.14
C SER A 95 -0.10 0.29 29.15
N ALA A 96 -0.77 0.27 28.00
CA ALA A 96 -2.22 0.05 27.95
C ALA A 96 -2.60 -1.42 28.12
N THR A 97 -1.97 -2.33 27.36
CA THR A 97 -2.34 -3.75 27.34
C THR A 97 -1.57 -4.60 28.35
N GLY A 98 -0.52 -4.05 28.97
CA GLY A 98 0.34 -4.80 29.88
C GLY A 98 1.39 -5.68 29.18
N TRP A 99 1.49 -5.64 27.84
CA TRP A 99 2.53 -6.38 27.10
C TRP A 99 3.94 -6.01 27.59
N GLY A 100 4.73 -7.03 27.93
CA GLY A 100 6.02 -6.90 28.60
C GLY A 100 5.95 -6.93 30.14
N GLN A 101 4.79 -7.26 30.71
CA GLN A 101 4.59 -7.45 32.16
C GLN A 101 3.67 -8.62 32.50
N THR A 102 2.61 -8.86 31.71
CA THR A 102 1.72 -10.02 31.95
C THR A 102 2.50 -11.33 31.83
N ASN A 103 2.11 -12.36 32.60
CA ASN A 103 2.78 -13.66 32.57
C ASN A 103 2.77 -14.26 31.16
N GLU A 104 1.68 -14.06 30.42
CA GLU A 104 1.49 -14.54 29.07
C GLU A 104 2.46 -13.86 28.09
N SER A 105 2.61 -12.53 28.19
CA SER A 105 3.55 -11.80 27.33
C SER A 105 5.01 -12.08 27.70
N LEU A 106 5.33 -12.18 28.99
CA LEU A 106 6.67 -12.54 29.44
C LEU A 106 7.06 -13.95 28.99
N LYS A 107 6.12 -14.91 28.99
CA LYS A 107 6.39 -16.24 28.44
C LYS A 107 6.84 -16.15 26.97
N VAL A 108 6.08 -15.45 26.13
CA VAL A 108 6.43 -15.27 24.70
C VAL A 108 7.76 -14.53 24.53
N LEU A 109 7.98 -13.46 25.30
CA LEU A 109 9.19 -12.64 25.21
C LEU A 109 10.46 -13.31 25.77
N THR A 110 10.34 -14.44 26.48
CA THR A 110 11.48 -15.10 27.15
C THR A 110 11.74 -16.54 26.72
N GLU A 111 10.79 -17.21 26.06
CA GLU A 111 10.90 -18.64 25.72
C GLU A 111 12.10 -18.98 24.82
N GLY A 112 12.51 -18.05 23.94
CA GLY A 112 13.63 -18.22 23.02
C GLY A 112 14.96 -17.58 23.46
N LEU A 113 15.03 -16.96 24.63
CA LEU A 113 16.24 -16.25 25.06
C LEU A 113 17.36 -17.24 25.46
N SER A 114 18.57 -16.98 24.96
CA SER A 114 19.78 -17.70 25.39
C SER A 114 20.07 -17.46 26.87
N GLN A 115 20.82 -18.39 27.50
CA GLN A 115 21.24 -18.20 28.90
C GLN A 115 22.07 -16.92 29.06
N GLU A 116 22.99 -16.66 28.13
CA GLU A 116 23.79 -15.43 28.09
C GLU A 116 22.90 -14.17 28.08
N THR A 117 21.82 -14.16 27.29
CA THR A 117 20.90 -13.02 27.24
C THR A 117 20.15 -12.85 28.55
N LYS A 118 19.71 -13.95 29.17
CA LYS A 118 19.04 -13.92 30.48
C LYS A 118 19.96 -13.35 31.56
N ASP A 119 21.22 -13.76 31.58
CA ASP A 119 22.21 -13.27 32.54
C ASP A 119 22.52 -11.78 32.29
N PHE A 120 22.65 -11.37 31.03
CA PHE A 120 22.83 -9.96 30.63
C PHE A 120 21.68 -9.06 31.09
N LEU A 121 20.44 -9.53 30.97
CA LEU A 121 19.24 -8.82 31.39
C LEU A 121 19.13 -8.79 32.92
N ALA A 122 19.38 -9.92 33.59
CA ALA A 122 19.35 -10.01 35.05
C ALA A 122 20.37 -9.07 35.70
N ALA A 123 21.58 -8.96 35.13
CA ALA A 123 22.59 -8.00 35.56
C ALA A 123 22.14 -6.53 35.45
N ARG A 124 21.08 -6.25 34.68
CA ARG A 124 20.44 -4.93 34.52
C ARG A 124 19.09 -4.83 35.23
N GLY A 125 18.74 -5.81 36.05
CA GLY A 125 17.45 -5.87 36.76
C GLY A 125 16.26 -6.06 35.83
N LYS A 126 16.46 -6.64 34.64
CA LYS A 126 15.42 -6.88 33.63
C LYS A 126 15.12 -8.36 33.48
N VAL A 127 13.86 -8.67 33.18
CA VAL A 127 13.41 -10.03 32.83
C VAL A 127 13.39 -10.23 31.31
N THR A 128 13.12 -9.17 30.56
CA THR A 128 13.11 -9.14 29.10
C THR A 128 13.51 -7.75 28.59
N TYR A 129 13.66 -7.59 27.28
CA TYR A 129 13.86 -6.30 26.65
C TYR A 129 12.56 -5.47 26.69
N ASP A 130 12.72 -4.15 26.77
CA ASP A 130 11.63 -3.17 26.81
C ASP A 130 11.65 -2.22 25.59
N ASN A 131 12.50 -2.52 24.61
CA ASN A 131 12.71 -1.76 23.39
C ASN A 131 13.06 -2.69 22.22
N GLY A 132 12.82 -2.20 20.99
CA GLY A 132 13.24 -2.87 19.77
C GLY A 132 13.04 -1.97 18.55
N ASP A 133 13.46 -2.46 17.39
CA ASP A 133 13.45 -1.72 16.13
C ASP A 133 12.83 -2.59 15.02
N LEU A 134 11.53 -2.38 14.75
CA LEU A 134 10.73 -3.23 13.86
C LEU A 134 10.65 -2.60 12.46
N HIS A 135 11.33 -3.20 11.48
CA HIS A 135 11.45 -2.67 10.11
C HIS A 135 10.53 -3.33 9.08
N HIS A 136 10.36 -4.65 9.12
CA HIS A 136 9.84 -5.43 7.98
C HIS A 136 8.66 -6.35 8.37
N PRO A 137 7.43 -5.82 8.53
CA PRO A 137 6.25 -6.66 8.62
C PRO A 137 5.89 -7.22 7.23
N HIS A 138 5.76 -8.54 7.15
CA HIS A 138 5.29 -9.25 5.97
C HIS A 138 4.24 -10.28 6.38
N MET A 139 3.15 -10.36 5.62
CA MET A 139 2.12 -11.37 5.81
C MET A 139 2.57 -12.71 5.22
N SER A 140 2.08 -13.81 5.79
CA SER A 140 2.31 -15.16 5.27
C SER A 140 1.68 -15.38 3.90
N PHE A 141 2.20 -16.39 3.19
CA PHE A 141 1.80 -16.74 1.85
C PHE A 141 1.43 -18.22 1.74
N THR A 142 0.40 -18.49 0.96
CA THR A 142 0.11 -19.82 0.41
C THR A 142 -0.03 -19.67 -1.11
N ASP A 143 0.67 -20.50 -1.88
CA ASP A 143 0.67 -20.48 -3.36
C ASP A 143 0.93 -19.10 -3.98
N GLY A 144 1.82 -18.31 -3.36
CA GLY A 144 2.24 -17.01 -3.86
C GLY A 144 1.25 -15.87 -3.61
N THR A 145 0.18 -16.09 -2.82
CA THR A 145 -0.76 -15.04 -2.40
C THR A 145 -0.84 -14.97 -0.86
N TYR A 146 -1.12 -13.78 -0.33
CA TYR A 146 -1.36 -13.60 1.11
C TYR A 146 -2.51 -14.47 1.60
N ASP A 147 -2.32 -15.16 2.73
CA ASP A 147 -3.30 -16.12 3.28
C ASP A 147 -3.98 -15.64 4.58
N GLY A 148 -3.57 -14.49 5.13
CA GLY A 148 -4.24 -13.83 6.25
C GLY A 148 -4.09 -14.50 7.61
N ARG A 149 -3.03 -15.27 7.83
CA ARG A 149 -2.71 -15.95 9.11
C ARG A 149 -1.73 -15.19 9.99
#